data_AF-Q9F2C4-F1
#
_entry.id   AF-Q9F2C4-F1
#
_cell.length_a   1.000
_cell.length_b   1.000
_cell.length_c   1.000
_cell.angle_alpha   90.00
_cell.angle_beta   90.00
_cell.angle_gamma   90.00
#
_symmetry.space_group_name_H-M   'P 1'
#
loop_
_entity.id
_entity.type
_entity.pdbx_description
1 polymer ?
#
loop_
_entity_poly.entity_id
_entity_poly.type
_entity_poly.pdbx_seq_one_letter_code
_entity_poly.pdbx_strand_id
1 'polypeptide(L)' 'MNLDDKALFLDAMEDVQPLKRHTDVHWQPTRNL' A
#
# COMPACT_ATOMS: atom_id res chain seq x y z
N MET A 1 7.81 -12.11 -11.62
CA MET A 1 7.97 -11.67 -10.22
C MET A 1 9.37 -12.09 -9.82
N ASN A 2 10.35 -11.26 -10.18
CA ASN A 2 11.74 -11.53 -9.87
C ASN A 2 11.93 -11.44 -8.35
N LEU A 3 12.89 -12.17 -7.81
CA LEU A 3 13.16 -12.15 -6.38
C LEU A 3 13.56 -10.73 -5.90
N ASP A 4 14.21 -9.96 -6.78
CA ASP A 4 14.54 -8.55 -6.59
C ASP A 4 13.30 -7.66 -6.46
N ASP A 5 12.24 -7.91 -7.24
CA ASP A 5 11.01 -7.13 -7.14
C ASP A 5 10.41 -7.29 -5.74
N LYS A 6 10.43 -8.52 -5.20
CA LYS A 6 9.92 -8.81 -3.85
C LYS A 6 10.73 -8.11 -2.77
N ALA A 7 12.06 -8.13 -2.88
CA ALA A 7 12.93 -7.44 -1.94
C ALA A 7 12.67 -5.93 -1.96
N LEU A 8 12.55 -5.33 -3.15
CA LEU A 8 12.22 -3.91 -3.33
C LEU A 8 10.88 -3.53 -2.69
N PHE A 9 9.84 -4.37 -2.84
CA PHE A 9 8.55 -4.13 -2.18
C PHE A 9 8.63 -4.20 -0.65
N LEU A 10 9.46 -5.10 -0.12
CA LEU A 10 9.61 -5.27 1.32
C LEU A 10 10.37 -4.10 1.95
N ASP A 11 11.48 -3.67 1.34
CA ASP A 11 12.22 -2.48 1.78
C ASP A 11 11.33 -1.23 1.69
N ALA A 12 10.56 -1.08 0.62
CA ALA A 12 9.65 0.06 0.46
C ALA A 12 8.48 0.09 1.46
N MET A 13 8.15 -1.04 2.06
CA MET A 13 7.04 -1.19 3.01
C MET A 13 7.51 -1.23 4.47
N GLU A 14 8.81 -1.03 4.75
CA GLU A 14 9.36 -1.11 6.11
C GLU A 14 8.71 -0.10 7.08
N ASP A 15 8.39 1.10 6.59
CA ASP A 15 7.85 2.20 7.41
C ASP A 15 6.32 2.24 7.50
N VAL A 16 5.59 1.31 6.88
CA VAL A 16 4.14 1.37 6.84
C VAL A 16 3.52 0.93 8.17
N GLN A 17 2.67 1.80 8.74
CA GLN A 17 1.96 1.52 9.98
C GLN A 17 0.53 1.01 9.68
N PRO A 18 -0.04 0.16 10.54
CA PRO A 18 -1.44 -0.19 10.46
C PRO A 18 -2.33 1.06 10.52
N LEU A 19 -3.36 1.09 9.69
CA LEU A 19 -4.32 2.19 9.69
C LEU A 19 -5.13 2.16 10.98
N LYS A 20 -5.19 3.31 11.67
CA LYS A 20 -5.72 3.40 13.03
C LYS A 20 -7.22 3.13 13.11
N ARG A 21 -7.99 3.44 12.06
CA ARG A 21 -9.44 3.23 12.02
C ARG A 21 -9.88 2.83 10.61
N HIS A 22 -10.86 1.94 10.54
CA HIS A 22 -11.48 1.52 9.28
C HIS A 22 -12.06 2.71 8.47
N THR A 23 -12.48 3.77 9.15
CA THR A 23 -13.02 5.00 8.52
C THR A 23 -11.95 5.92 7.92
N ASP A 24 -10.67 5.74 8.27
CA ASP A 24 -9.60 6.56 7.69
C ASP A 24 -9.24 6.12 6.27
N VAL A 25 -9.70 4.94 5.84
CA VAL A 25 -9.54 4.42 4.48
C VAL A 25 -10.88 4.33 3.80
N HIS A 26 -11.29 5.46 3.23
CA HIS A 26 -12.30 5.44 2.19
C HIS A 26 -11.60 5.20 0.86
N TRP A 27 -11.66 3.96 0.38
CA TRP A 27 -11.35 3.67 -1.03
C TRP A 27 -12.29 4.51 -1.89
N GLN A 28 -11.76 5.57 -2.50
CA GLN A 28 -12.48 6.33 -3.49
C GLN A 28 -12.26 5.62 -4.82
N PRO A 29 -13.29 5.00 -5.42
CA PRO A 29 -13.19 4.55 -6.80
C PRO A 29 -13.09 5.80 -7.66
N THR A 30 -11.87 6.31 -7.86
CA THR A 30 -11.62 7.45 -8.74
C THR A 30 -12.07 7.04 -10.13
N ARG A 31 -13.27 7.46 -10.51
CA ARG A 31 -13.73 7.36 -11.89
C ARG A 31 -13.05 8.51 -12.63
N ASN A 32 -11.80 8.28 -13.04
CA ASN A 32 -11.14 9.12 -14.02
C ASN A 32 -11.94 8.96 -15.32
N LEU A 33 -12.89 9.87 -15.54
CA LEU A 33 -13.50 10.14 -16.84
C LEU A 33 -12.69 11.20 -17.56
#